data_AF-A0A833GYZ1-F1
#
_entry.id   AF-A0A833GYZ1-F1
#
_cell.length_a   1.000
_cell.length_b   1.000
_cell.length_c   1.000
_cell.angle_alpha   90.00
_cell.angle_beta   90.00
_cell.angle_gamma   90.00
#
_symmetry.space_group_name_H-M   'P 1'
#
loop_
_entity.id
_entity.type
_entity.pdbx_description
1 polymer ?
#
loop_
_entity_poly.entity_id
_entity_poly.type
_entity_poly.pdbx_seq_one_letter_code
_entity_poly.pdbx_strand_id
1 'polypeptide(L)'
;MKTTEKLNDEQPIEIADGIYWIGFADFEAGFSNNPYLVTDGNEAVLFDPGPGHPVFRDIVYSKIRQIIDPGKIRYIVVHHQDPDLCGLIPFLENQLHPELTVMAHPRTALFLPYYGIRRPIVPVGDGDQLQLASGRRIQMIHTPYVHFAGSMVSYDINTESLFSSDIFAVFNRNWSLFADTSYIEHAKSFLEHYVESEASLHFAYERFKKLSLKRILPQHGGIIVDEIDRFLDLLKEARPGRLLRELKDSPTETQLHRITEESRLWLSEWLGLPLSTDSSLEQLLQAAMDHSITTVALFMEEVSRVADRTGTSNPLIAGRTHSSETLKAAPVKKILDSVVERYQTRSVGFNENNTAEEALQQGLTAHRKEAYIAFIDIRRFTAWSSDKTPERIISQLSEQHEAVSSVLQANGGFVNKIIGDGILAYFPASTQQSGDAALHACIEVQKQIASRRMLGVGIGLARGEVVLGDLGEKTRLDYTLIGSAVNHASRLSDGADRGEVLISESVLDGLTERSLQRISKLRTSDTISIKIKPYDPELEAIRLRVVQYGTAGTAGI
;
A
#
# COMPACT_ATOMS: atom_id res chain seq x y z
N MET A 1 8.44 -17.20 19.62
CA MET A 1 9.61 -16.37 19.30
C MET A 1 9.07 -14.96 19.05
N LYS A 2 9.25 -14.02 19.98
CA LYS A 2 8.78 -12.63 19.83
C LYS A 2 9.74 -11.90 18.89
N THR A 3 9.52 -12.00 17.58
CA THR A 3 10.20 -11.17 16.60
C THR A 3 9.35 -9.93 16.35
N THR A 4 9.79 -8.81 16.91
CA THR A 4 9.47 -7.44 16.47
C THR A 4 10.13 -7.14 15.11
N GLU A 5 10.18 -8.12 14.21
CA GLU A 5 10.53 -7.89 12.82
C GLU A 5 9.22 -7.52 12.12
N LYS A 6 9.17 -6.33 11.51
CA LYS A 6 8.05 -5.94 10.65
C LYS A 6 7.90 -7.03 9.59
N LEU A 7 6.72 -7.64 9.51
CA LEU A 7 6.37 -8.60 8.47
C LEU A 7 6.75 -8.01 7.11
N ASN A 8 7.59 -8.73 6.34
CA ASN A 8 7.82 -8.37 4.95
C ASN A 8 6.62 -8.87 4.13
N ASP A 9 5.64 -8.00 3.96
CA ASP A 9 4.44 -8.21 3.17
C ASP A 9 4.56 -7.69 1.73
N GLU A 10 5.77 -7.47 1.22
CA GLU A 10 6.00 -7.14 -0.20
C GLU A 10 5.94 -8.40 -1.08
N GLN A 11 6.28 -9.54 -0.49
CA GLN A 11 6.29 -10.83 -1.14
C GLN A 11 5.05 -11.65 -0.75
N PRO A 12 4.62 -12.59 -1.61
CA PRO A 12 3.69 -13.63 -1.20
C PRO A 12 4.32 -14.48 -0.10
N ILE A 13 3.51 -14.91 0.87
CA ILE A 13 3.98 -15.76 1.97
C ILE A 13 3.37 -17.14 1.80
N GLU A 14 4.21 -18.15 1.61
CA GLU A 14 3.76 -19.54 1.56
C GLU A 14 3.43 -20.03 2.98
N ILE A 15 2.19 -20.45 3.17
CA ILE A 15 1.64 -20.84 4.49
C ILE A 15 1.39 -22.34 4.59
N ALA A 16 1.34 -23.01 3.45
CA ALA A 16 1.30 -24.46 3.29
C ALA A 16 1.76 -24.82 1.87
N ASP A 17 1.94 -26.11 1.59
CA ASP A 17 2.33 -26.59 0.25
C ASP A 17 1.38 -26.05 -0.85
N GLY A 18 1.94 -25.15 -1.67
CA GLY A 18 1.21 -24.47 -2.73
C GLY A 18 0.06 -23.59 -2.27
N ILE A 19 0.04 -23.13 -1.01
CA ILE A 19 -0.92 -22.12 -0.51
C ILE A 19 -0.15 -20.87 -0.11
N TYR A 20 -0.53 -19.74 -0.71
CA TYR A 20 0.10 -18.46 -0.50
C TYR A 20 -0.90 -17.44 0.04
N TRP A 21 -0.53 -16.73 1.09
CA TRP A 21 -1.16 -15.46 1.45
C TRP A 21 -0.62 -14.36 0.55
N ILE A 22 -1.54 -13.62 -0.09
CA ILE A 22 -1.20 -12.54 -1.03
C ILE A 22 -1.85 -11.20 -0.66
N GLY A 23 -2.26 -11.05 0.60
CA GLY A 23 -2.70 -9.77 1.18
C GLY A 23 -1.52 -8.89 1.61
N PHE A 24 -1.79 -7.83 2.38
CA PHE A 24 -0.78 -6.99 3.01
C PHE A 24 -1.27 -6.50 4.38
N ALA A 25 -0.35 -6.00 5.19
CA ALA A 25 -0.64 -5.48 6.51
C ALA A 25 -1.14 -4.01 6.43
N ASP A 26 -2.37 -3.81 6.86
CA ASP A 26 -2.98 -2.49 7.01
C ASP A 26 -3.24 -2.18 8.49
N PHE A 27 -2.26 -1.56 9.13
CA PHE A 27 -2.30 -1.24 10.56
C PHE A 27 -3.22 -0.06 10.89
N GLU A 28 -3.61 0.74 9.88
CA GLU A 28 -4.54 1.85 10.08
C GLU A 28 -5.99 1.45 9.83
N ALA A 29 -6.22 0.45 8.97
CA ALA A 29 -7.56 -0.06 8.68
C ALA A 29 -8.24 -0.71 9.88
N GLY A 30 -7.48 -1.27 10.84
CA GLY A 30 -8.00 -2.08 11.94
C GLY A 30 -8.76 -3.36 11.51
N PHE A 31 -8.90 -3.58 10.20
CA PHE A 31 -9.64 -4.67 9.56
C PHE A 31 -8.90 -5.04 8.26
N SER A 32 -8.17 -6.16 8.29
CA SER A 32 -7.34 -6.62 7.17
C SER A 32 -8.12 -7.55 6.24
N ASN A 33 -7.77 -7.58 4.96
CA ASN A 33 -8.28 -8.54 3.99
C ASN A 33 -7.17 -9.53 3.57
N ASN A 34 -7.47 -10.82 3.63
CA ASN A 34 -6.54 -11.90 3.32
C ASN A 34 -6.99 -12.69 2.07
N PRO A 35 -6.60 -12.25 0.86
CA PRO A 35 -6.69 -13.08 -0.32
C PRO A 35 -5.66 -14.20 -0.25
N TYR A 36 -6.06 -15.40 -0.70
CA TYR A 36 -5.19 -16.57 -0.76
C TYR A 36 -5.13 -17.16 -2.17
N LEU A 37 -3.95 -17.60 -2.58
CA LEU A 37 -3.73 -18.29 -3.84
C LEU A 37 -3.29 -19.73 -3.59
N VAL A 38 -3.99 -20.67 -4.21
CA VAL A 38 -3.62 -22.08 -4.22
C VAL A 38 -3.09 -22.47 -5.58
N THR A 39 -1.87 -22.96 -5.66
CA THR A 39 -1.25 -23.45 -6.90
C THR A 39 -1.29 -24.98 -6.97
N ASP A 40 -1.46 -25.49 -8.20
CA ASP A 40 -1.41 -26.92 -8.49
C ASP A 40 -0.83 -27.15 -9.88
N GLY A 41 0.50 -27.29 -9.94
CA GLY A 41 1.23 -27.48 -11.20
C GLY A 41 1.03 -26.32 -12.18
N ASN A 42 0.17 -26.52 -13.19
CA ASN A 42 -0.08 -25.54 -14.25
C ASN A 42 -1.43 -24.81 -14.12
N GLU A 43 -2.15 -24.99 -13.01
CA GLU A 43 -3.37 -24.24 -12.70
C GLU A 43 -3.38 -23.73 -11.26
N ALA A 44 -4.28 -22.80 -10.97
CA ALA A 44 -4.41 -22.19 -9.65
C ALA A 44 -5.84 -21.74 -9.34
N VAL A 45 -6.13 -21.62 -8.04
CA VAL A 45 -7.39 -21.15 -7.46
C VAL A 45 -7.12 -19.93 -6.61
N LEU A 46 -7.85 -18.84 -6.86
CA LEU A 46 -7.78 -17.62 -6.07
C LEU A 46 -9.02 -17.52 -5.16
N PHE A 47 -8.82 -17.34 -3.86
CA PHE A 47 -9.88 -17.22 -2.86
C PHE A 47 -10.03 -15.78 -2.41
N ASP A 48 -11.29 -15.31 -2.37
CA ASP A 48 -11.70 -13.98 -1.90
C ASP A 48 -10.72 -12.87 -2.32
N PRO A 49 -10.67 -12.54 -3.63
CA PRO A 49 -9.63 -11.68 -4.20
C PRO A 49 -9.46 -10.30 -3.53
N GLY A 50 -10.47 -9.80 -2.84
CA GLY A 50 -10.40 -8.59 -2.03
C GLY A 50 -11.33 -7.45 -2.49
N PRO A 51 -11.19 -6.25 -1.90
CA PRO A 51 -11.97 -5.07 -2.26
C PRO A 51 -11.62 -4.53 -3.65
N GLY A 52 -12.60 -3.87 -4.28
CA GLY A 52 -12.46 -3.23 -5.60
C GLY A 52 -11.56 -1.99 -5.65
N HIS A 53 -10.58 -1.88 -4.75
CA HIS A 53 -9.71 -0.71 -4.67
C HIS A 53 -8.46 -0.89 -5.56
N PRO A 54 -8.10 0.08 -6.43
CA PRO A 54 -6.97 -0.03 -7.35
C PRO A 54 -5.62 -0.33 -6.69
N VAL A 55 -5.30 0.28 -5.55
CA VAL A 55 -4.05 -0.02 -4.82
C VAL A 55 -4.03 -1.46 -4.32
N PHE A 56 -5.16 -1.96 -3.78
CA PHE A 56 -5.28 -3.35 -3.34
C PHE A 56 -5.07 -4.31 -4.52
N ARG A 57 -5.72 -4.01 -5.67
CA ARG A 57 -5.52 -4.73 -6.95
C ARG A 57 -4.05 -4.88 -7.29
N ASP A 58 -3.32 -3.77 -7.27
CA ASP A 58 -1.94 -3.73 -7.77
C ASP A 58 -1.00 -4.57 -6.90
N ILE A 59 -1.19 -4.53 -5.58
CA ILE A 59 -0.42 -5.36 -4.63
C ILE A 59 -0.72 -6.84 -4.82
N VAL A 60 -2.01 -7.21 -4.81
CA VAL A 60 -2.45 -8.60 -4.99
C VAL A 60 -1.98 -9.15 -6.34
N TYR A 61 -2.15 -8.38 -7.41
CA TYR A 61 -1.73 -8.78 -8.75
C TYR A 61 -0.21 -8.91 -8.87
N SER A 62 0.56 -8.00 -8.26
CA SER A 62 2.02 -8.11 -8.19
C SER A 62 2.45 -9.41 -7.49
N LYS A 63 1.86 -9.72 -6.33
CA LYS A 63 2.15 -10.97 -5.60
C LYS A 63 1.76 -12.22 -6.38
N ILE A 64 0.62 -12.21 -7.08
CA ILE A 64 0.25 -13.30 -7.99
C ILE A 64 1.36 -13.56 -9.02
N ARG A 65 1.85 -12.51 -9.69
CA ARG A 65 2.90 -12.63 -10.73
C ARG A 65 4.24 -13.14 -10.21
N GLN A 66 4.51 -12.98 -8.91
CA GLN A 66 5.69 -13.55 -8.27
C GLN A 66 5.57 -15.08 -8.10
N ILE A 67 4.35 -15.59 -7.86
CA ILE A 67 4.07 -17.01 -7.63
C ILE A 67 3.88 -17.76 -8.96
N ILE A 68 3.00 -17.27 -9.83
CA ILE A 68 2.53 -17.98 -11.02
C ILE A 68 2.22 -17.01 -12.16
N ASP A 69 2.25 -17.50 -13.40
CA ASP A 69 1.66 -16.79 -14.53
C ASP A 69 0.16 -16.58 -14.28
N PRO A 70 -0.36 -15.33 -14.23
CA PRO A 70 -1.78 -15.06 -13.99
C PRO A 70 -2.71 -15.79 -14.96
N GLY A 71 -2.25 -16.06 -16.18
CA GLY A 71 -2.99 -16.84 -17.18
C GLY A 71 -3.27 -18.28 -16.77
N LYS A 72 -2.67 -18.79 -15.69
CA LYS A 72 -2.90 -20.12 -15.11
C LYS A 72 -3.95 -20.15 -14.00
N ILE A 73 -4.42 -19.00 -13.52
CA ILE A 73 -5.49 -18.96 -12.51
C ILE A 73 -6.82 -19.27 -13.20
N ARG A 74 -7.29 -20.51 -13.02
CA ARG A 74 -8.46 -21.07 -13.73
C ARG A 74 -9.76 -20.88 -12.95
N TYR A 75 -9.65 -20.71 -11.64
CA TYR A 75 -10.79 -20.63 -10.72
C TYR A 75 -10.65 -19.45 -9.76
N ILE A 76 -11.76 -18.76 -9.51
CA ILE A 76 -11.94 -17.90 -8.33
C ILE A 76 -13.02 -18.52 -7.46
N VAL A 77 -12.77 -18.65 -6.16
CA VAL A 77 -13.78 -19.03 -5.17
C VAL A 77 -14.14 -17.82 -4.33
N VAL A 78 -15.44 -17.56 -4.20
CA VAL A 78 -15.99 -16.44 -3.44
C VAL A 78 -16.89 -16.99 -2.34
N HIS A 79 -16.49 -16.80 -1.09
CA HIS A 79 -17.19 -17.39 0.06
C HIS A 79 -18.53 -16.70 0.40
N HIS A 80 -18.64 -15.39 0.19
CA HIS A 80 -19.90 -14.63 0.18
C HIS A 80 -19.79 -13.33 -0.63
N GLN A 81 -20.87 -12.57 -0.75
CA GLN A 81 -20.98 -11.46 -1.71
C GLN A 81 -20.49 -10.10 -1.24
N ASP A 82 -19.85 -9.97 -0.07
CA ASP A 82 -19.49 -8.62 0.39
C ASP A 82 -18.40 -7.97 -0.47
N PRO A 83 -18.43 -6.62 -0.58
CA PRO A 83 -17.58 -5.88 -1.50
C PRO A 83 -16.08 -6.08 -1.24
N ASP A 84 -15.71 -6.41 -0.02
CA ASP A 84 -14.33 -6.60 0.41
C ASP A 84 -13.77 -7.99 0.09
N LEU A 85 -14.58 -8.95 -0.37
CA LEU A 85 -14.12 -10.26 -0.86
C LEU A 85 -14.07 -10.30 -2.38
N CYS A 86 -15.13 -9.81 -3.03
CA CYS A 86 -15.34 -10.02 -4.46
C CYS A 86 -15.28 -8.75 -5.30
N GLY A 87 -15.16 -7.57 -4.68
CA GLY A 87 -15.12 -6.29 -5.38
C GLY A 87 -13.94 -6.16 -6.37
N LEU A 88 -12.87 -6.93 -6.17
CA LEU A 88 -11.70 -6.92 -7.04
C LEU A 88 -11.86 -7.72 -8.35
N ILE A 89 -12.81 -8.65 -8.42
CA ILE A 89 -12.95 -9.59 -9.54
C ILE A 89 -13.07 -8.88 -10.90
N PRO A 90 -13.91 -7.83 -11.08
CA PRO A 90 -14.04 -7.13 -12.37
C PRO A 90 -12.73 -6.55 -12.90
N PHE A 91 -11.77 -6.24 -12.03
CA PHE A 91 -10.46 -5.72 -12.42
C PHE A 91 -9.48 -6.83 -12.81
N LEU A 92 -9.53 -7.97 -12.13
CA LEU A 92 -8.61 -9.09 -12.36
C LEU A 92 -9.05 -9.99 -13.51
N GLU A 93 -10.35 -10.18 -13.72
CA GLU A 93 -10.89 -11.24 -14.58
C GLU A 93 -10.39 -11.22 -16.04
N ASN A 94 -9.87 -10.09 -16.54
CA ASN A 94 -9.30 -9.95 -17.89
C ASN A 94 -7.80 -10.24 -17.97
N GLN A 95 -7.13 -10.34 -16.84
CA GLN A 95 -5.71 -10.65 -16.73
C GLN A 95 -5.46 -12.12 -16.38
N LEU A 96 -6.50 -12.87 -16.01
CA LEU A 96 -6.43 -14.29 -15.61
C LEU A 96 -6.70 -15.23 -16.80
N HIS A 97 -6.86 -16.53 -16.53
CA HIS A 97 -7.10 -17.54 -17.55
C HIS A 97 -8.31 -17.17 -18.46
N PRO A 98 -8.24 -17.34 -19.79
CA PRO A 98 -9.32 -16.95 -20.71
C PRO A 98 -10.68 -17.59 -20.40
N GLU A 99 -10.66 -18.83 -19.93
CA GLU A 99 -11.84 -19.59 -19.51
C GLU A 99 -12.17 -19.48 -18.01
N LEU A 100 -11.62 -18.49 -17.30
CA LEU A 100 -11.81 -18.31 -15.85
C LEU A 100 -13.24 -18.63 -15.39
N THR A 101 -13.37 -19.39 -14.32
CA THR A 101 -14.66 -19.73 -13.72
C THR A 101 -14.72 -19.23 -12.28
N VAL A 102 -15.79 -18.53 -11.94
CA VAL A 102 -16.06 -18.06 -10.58
C VAL A 102 -16.99 -19.06 -9.89
N MET A 103 -16.66 -19.50 -8.69
CA MET A 103 -17.42 -20.48 -7.92
C MET A 103 -17.91 -19.84 -6.64
N ALA A 104 -19.20 -19.99 -6.35
CA ALA A 104 -19.82 -19.39 -5.18
C ALA A 104 -21.07 -20.16 -4.75
N HIS A 105 -21.49 -20.00 -3.50
CA HIS A 105 -22.78 -20.50 -3.04
C HIS A 105 -23.93 -19.94 -3.93
N PRO A 106 -25.01 -20.69 -4.22
CA PRO A 106 -26.06 -20.26 -5.15
C PRO A 106 -26.70 -18.91 -4.83
N ARG A 107 -26.89 -18.60 -3.54
CA ARG A 107 -27.41 -17.30 -3.10
C ARG A 107 -26.41 -16.16 -3.32
N THR A 108 -25.12 -16.40 -3.18
CA THR A 108 -24.05 -15.43 -3.44
C THR A 108 -23.87 -15.22 -4.94
N ALA A 109 -23.87 -16.31 -5.72
CA ALA A 109 -23.78 -16.30 -7.17
C ALA A 109 -24.81 -15.38 -7.84
N LEU A 110 -26.00 -15.23 -7.25
CA LEU A 110 -27.04 -14.31 -7.73
C LEU A 110 -26.60 -12.84 -7.72
N PHE A 111 -25.77 -12.42 -6.76
CA PHE A 111 -25.36 -11.04 -6.57
C PHE A 111 -24.06 -10.68 -7.29
N LEU A 112 -23.21 -11.66 -7.56
CA LEU A 112 -21.92 -11.45 -8.23
C LEU A 112 -21.99 -10.67 -9.56
N PRO A 113 -22.98 -10.90 -10.45
CA PRO A 113 -23.11 -10.11 -11.69
C PRO A 113 -23.28 -8.60 -11.47
N TYR A 114 -23.81 -8.16 -10.31
CA TYR A 114 -24.02 -6.73 -10.01
C TYR A 114 -22.71 -5.98 -9.75
N TYR A 115 -21.60 -6.68 -9.48
CA TYR A 115 -20.27 -6.11 -9.48
C TYR A 115 -19.72 -5.85 -10.89
N GLY A 116 -20.42 -6.33 -11.94
CA GLY A 116 -19.96 -6.25 -13.32
C GLY A 116 -19.06 -7.41 -13.75
N ILE A 117 -19.05 -8.51 -12.99
CA ILE A 117 -18.34 -9.75 -13.32
C ILE A 117 -18.92 -10.34 -14.61
N ARG A 118 -18.05 -10.67 -15.58
CA ARG A 118 -18.44 -11.13 -16.92
C ARG A 118 -18.14 -12.58 -17.17
N ARG A 119 -17.41 -13.23 -16.26
CA ARG A 119 -17.00 -14.63 -16.37
C ARG A 119 -18.12 -15.58 -15.95
N PRO A 120 -18.11 -16.83 -16.45
CA PRO A 120 -19.02 -17.87 -15.98
C PRO A 120 -18.97 -18.02 -14.46
N ILE A 121 -20.15 -18.01 -13.83
CA ILE A 121 -20.32 -18.24 -12.41
C ILE A 121 -20.99 -19.60 -12.22
N VAL A 122 -20.38 -20.46 -11.42
CA VAL A 122 -20.86 -21.80 -11.07
C VAL A 122 -21.38 -21.78 -9.63
N PRO A 123 -22.71 -21.93 -9.43
CA PRO A 123 -23.28 -22.20 -8.12
C PRO A 123 -22.80 -23.56 -7.60
N VAL A 124 -22.18 -23.60 -6.41
CA VAL A 124 -21.68 -24.84 -5.80
C VAL A 124 -22.55 -25.32 -4.63
N GLY A 125 -22.84 -26.61 -4.57
CA GLY A 125 -23.60 -27.27 -3.51
C GLY A 125 -22.78 -27.55 -2.25
N ASP A 126 -23.46 -27.93 -1.16
CA ASP A 126 -22.81 -28.33 0.09
C ASP A 126 -22.07 -29.67 -0.13
N GLY A 127 -20.77 -29.68 0.11
CA GLY A 127 -19.91 -30.84 -0.05
C GLY A 127 -19.33 -31.02 -1.46
N ASP A 128 -19.66 -30.16 -2.43
CA ASP A 128 -19.06 -30.17 -3.77
C ASP A 128 -17.53 -30.06 -3.68
N GLN A 129 -16.81 -30.77 -4.55
CA GLN A 129 -15.35 -30.75 -4.58
C GLN A 129 -14.84 -30.26 -5.93
N LEU A 130 -13.97 -29.26 -5.88
CA LEU A 130 -13.09 -28.91 -6.99
C LEU A 130 -11.87 -29.83 -6.94
N GLN A 131 -11.70 -30.66 -7.97
CA GLN A 131 -10.50 -31.46 -8.16
C GLN A 131 -9.61 -30.80 -9.22
N LEU A 132 -8.37 -30.51 -8.85
CA LEU A 132 -7.34 -29.97 -9.74
C LEU A 132 -6.56 -31.11 -10.42
N ALA A 133 -5.74 -30.78 -11.42
CA ALA A 133 -5.07 -31.69 -12.33
C ALA A 133 -4.11 -32.66 -11.64
N SER A 134 -3.49 -32.29 -10.51
CA SER A 134 -2.67 -33.21 -9.72
C SER A 134 -3.48 -34.24 -8.94
N GLY A 135 -4.79 -34.03 -8.82
CA GLY A 135 -5.68 -34.74 -7.92
C GLY A 135 -5.90 -34.03 -6.58
N ARG A 136 -5.33 -32.83 -6.36
CA ARG A 136 -5.64 -31.97 -5.20
C ARG A 136 -7.14 -31.67 -5.15
N ARG A 137 -7.76 -31.76 -3.97
CA ARG A 137 -9.21 -31.59 -3.79
C ARG A 137 -9.55 -30.52 -2.76
N ILE A 138 -10.37 -29.56 -3.19
CA ILE A 138 -10.90 -28.49 -2.36
C ILE A 138 -12.41 -28.69 -2.23
N GLN A 139 -12.88 -28.92 -1.00
CA GLN A 139 -14.28 -29.12 -0.70
C GLN A 139 -14.97 -27.81 -0.30
N MET A 140 -16.12 -27.53 -0.89
CA MET A 140 -16.99 -26.41 -0.52
C MET A 140 -17.93 -26.87 0.59
N ILE A 141 -18.01 -26.09 1.69
CA ILE A 141 -18.84 -26.42 2.85
C ILE A 141 -19.75 -25.24 3.15
N HIS A 142 -21.05 -25.44 3.11
CA HIS A 142 -22.02 -24.35 3.33
C HIS A 142 -22.10 -24.00 4.82
N THR A 143 -22.05 -22.70 5.12
CA THR A 143 -22.13 -22.12 6.47
C THR A 143 -23.18 -21.00 6.49
N PRO A 144 -24.46 -21.34 6.22
CA PRO A 144 -25.52 -20.36 6.06
C PRO A 144 -25.69 -19.52 7.32
N TYR A 145 -25.93 -18.23 7.12
CA TYR A 145 -26.08 -17.20 8.14
C TYR A 145 -24.83 -16.96 8.99
N VAL A 146 -23.64 -17.31 8.48
CA VAL A 146 -22.34 -17.00 9.11
C VAL A 146 -21.47 -16.15 8.16
N HIS A 147 -21.77 -14.87 7.97
CA HIS A 147 -22.96 -14.14 8.45
C HIS A 147 -24.09 -14.03 7.41
N PHE A 148 -23.86 -14.36 6.13
CA PHE A 148 -24.92 -14.34 5.12
C PHE A 148 -25.61 -15.67 4.97
N ALA A 149 -26.91 -15.62 4.60
CA ALA A 149 -27.67 -16.80 4.20
C ALA A 149 -26.99 -17.61 3.08
N GLY A 150 -26.12 -16.96 2.29
CA GLY A 150 -25.33 -17.57 1.22
C GLY A 150 -23.86 -17.80 1.53
N SER A 151 -23.43 -17.79 2.80
CA SER A 151 -22.02 -18.02 3.15
C SER A 151 -21.60 -19.48 2.98
N MET A 152 -20.34 -19.69 2.58
CA MET A 152 -19.66 -20.98 2.57
C MET A 152 -18.19 -20.82 2.95
N VAL A 153 -17.50 -21.94 3.20
CA VAL A 153 -16.06 -22.02 3.40
C VAL A 153 -15.45 -23.06 2.46
N SER A 154 -14.14 -23.04 2.29
CA SER A 154 -13.42 -24.04 1.49
C SER A 154 -12.43 -24.82 2.34
N TYR A 155 -12.38 -26.14 2.16
CA TYR A 155 -11.45 -27.02 2.85
C TYR A 155 -10.54 -27.73 1.84
N ASP A 156 -9.25 -27.40 1.86
CA ASP A 156 -8.25 -28.13 1.08
C ASP A 156 -7.84 -29.40 1.81
N ILE A 157 -8.29 -30.54 1.29
CA ILE A 157 -8.11 -31.87 1.88
C ILE A 157 -6.62 -32.24 1.91
N ASN A 158 -5.85 -31.77 0.94
CA ASN A 158 -4.45 -32.16 0.79
C ASN A 158 -3.55 -31.54 1.86
N THR A 159 -3.82 -30.29 2.23
CA THR A 159 -3.01 -29.57 3.23
C THR A 159 -3.68 -29.46 4.59
N GLU A 160 -4.92 -29.92 4.73
CA GLU A 160 -5.75 -29.81 5.93
C GLU A 160 -5.96 -28.34 6.33
N SER A 161 -6.19 -27.47 5.34
CA SER A 161 -6.37 -26.02 5.50
C SER A 161 -7.83 -25.62 5.26
N LEU A 162 -8.41 -24.90 6.22
CA LEU A 162 -9.76 -24.35 6.13
C LEU A 162 -9.71 -22.86 5.79
N PHE A 163 -10.12 -22.47 4.59
CA PHE A 163 -10.40 -21.07 4.22
C PHE A 163 -11.75 -20.68 4.82
N SER A 164 -11.72 -20.06 5.99
CA SER A 164 -12.91 -19.92 6.86
C SER A 164 -13.76 -18.70 6.55
N SER A 165 -13.42 -17.93 5.51
CA SER A 165 -14.07 -16.64 5.22
C SER A 165 -14.06 -15.77 6.49
N ASP A 166 -15.20 -15.20 6.88
CA ASP A 166 -15.30 -14.34 8.06
C ASP A 166 -15.38 -15.09 9.38
N ILE A 167 -15.44 -16.43 9.35
CA ILE A 167 -15.42 -17.21 10.58
C ILE A 167 -14.03 -17.06 11.19
N PHE A 168 -14.01 -16.49 12.40
CA PHE A 168 -12.82 -16.04 13.16
C PHE A 168 -12.18 -14.73 12.69
N ALA A 169 -12.90 -13.91 11.92
CA ALA A 169 -12.52 -12.53 11.65
C ALA A 169 -12.29 -11.72 12.94
N VAL A 170 -11.36 -10.77 12.92
CA VAL A 170 -11.11 -9.86 14.04
C VAL A 170 -10.95 -8.42 13.58
N PHE A 171 -11.38 -7.50 14.44
CA PHE A 171 -10.91 -6.11 14.41
C PHE A 171 -9.69 -5.98 15.33
N ASN A 172 -8.52 -5.62 14.79
CA ASN A 172 -7.29 -5.53 15.58
C ASN A 172 -6.28 -4.54 14.99
N ARG A 173 -5.78 -3.61 15.82
CA ARG A 173 -4.70 -2.67 15.47
C ARG A 173 -3.30 -3.27 15.61
N ASN A 174 -3.13 -4.17 16.58
CA ASN A 174 -1.90 -4.93 16.76
C ASN A 174 -1.95 -6.20 15.92
N TRP A 175 -2.20 -6.01 14.64
CA TRP A 175 -2.37 -7.11 13.70
C TRP A 175 -1.05 -7.87 13.51
N SER A 176 -1.13 -9.19 13.56
CA SER A 176 -0.13 -10.15 13.10
C SER A 176 -0.74 -11.11 12.08
N LEU A 177 0.07 -11.52 11.10
CA LEU A 177 -0.37 -12.49 10.09
C LEU A 177 -0.73 -13.84 10.70
N PHE A 178 -0.03 -14.25 11.77
CA PHE A 178 -0.36 -15.45 12.53
C PHE A 178 -1.04 -15.04 13.83
N ALA A 179 -2.22 -15.59 14.09
CA ALA A 179 -3.01 -15.27 15.26
C ALA A 179 -2.32 -15.78 16.53
N ASP A 180 -2.27 -14.93 17.55
CA ASP A 180 -1.90 -15.34 18.91
C ASP A 180 -3.15 -15.44 19.81
N THR A 181 -2.97 -15.75 21.09
CA THR A 181 -4.09 -15.91 22.03
C THR A 181 -4.93 -14.65 22.23
N SER A 182 -4.43 -13.46 21.90
CA SER A 182 -5.22 -12.21 22.00
C SER A 182 -6.37 -12.16 20.98
N TYR A 183 -6.25 -12.90 19.88
CA TYR A 183 -7.27 -12.94 18.82
C TYR A 183 -8.57 -13.63 19.26
N ILE A 184 -8.53 -14.48 20.28
CA ILE A 184 -9.68 -15.28 20.71
C ILE A 184 -10.85 -14.38 21.13
N GLU A 185 -10.59 -13.38 21.97
CA GLU A 185 -11.65 -12.47 22.44
C GLU A 185 -12.14 -11.54 21.32
N HIS A 186 -11.26 -11.14 20.40
CA HIS A 186 -11.64 -10.31 19.25
C HIS A 186 -12.48 -11.11 18.24
N ALA A 187 -12.14 -12.37 17.99
CA ALA A 187 -12.91 -13.26 17.12
C ALA A 187 -14.29 -13.55 17.72
N LYS A 188 -14.36 -13.77 19.03
CA LYS A 188 -15.63 -13.89 19.74
C LYS A 188 -16.49 -12.63 19.58
N SER A 189 -15.90 -11.45 19.77
CA SER A 189 -16.60 -10.18 19.58
C SER A 189 -17.19 -10.07 18.17
N PHE A 190 -16.41 -10.37 17.14
CA PHE A 190 -16.89 -10.35 15.74
C PHE A 190 -18.08 -11.28 15.54
N LEU A 191 -17.96 -12.54 15.97
CA LEU A 191 -19.05 -13.53 15.86
C LEU A 191 -20.33 -13.05 16.55
N GLU A 192 -20.22 -12.39 17.70
CA GLU A 192 -21.40 -11.92 18.44
C GLU A 192 -22.13 -10.76 17.77
N HIS A 193 -21.42 -9.92 17.02
CA HIS A 193 -21.99 -8.75 16.33
C HIS A 193 -22.52 -9.08 14.93
N TYR A 194 -21.78 -9.89 14.16
CA TYR A 194 -22.08 -10.13 12.75
C TYR A 194 -22.96 -11.34 12.52
N VAL A 195 -22.90 -12.35 13.40
CA VAL A 195 -23.73 -13.56 13.26
C VAL A 195 -25.01 -13.41 14.06
N GLU A 196 -26.11 -13.90 13.49
CA GLU A 196 -27.45 -13.69 14.05
C GLU A 196 -27.85 -14.73 15.10
N SER A 197 -27.51 -16.01 14.93
CA SER A 197 -28.04 -17.08 15.79
C SER A 197 -27.01 -18.14 16.19
N GLU A 198 -27.20 -18.66 17.41
CA GLU A 198 -26.39 -19.75 17.98
C GLU A 198 -26.50 -21.03 17.15
N ALA A 199 -27.68 -21.26 16.56
CA ALA A 199 -27.94 -22.42 15.72
C ALA A 199 -26.99 -22.47 14.51
N SER A 200 -26.72 -21.33 13.87
CA SER A 200 -25.83 -21.23 12.72
C SER A 200 -24.37 -21.46 13.09
N LEU A 201 -23.91 -20.92 14.23
CA LEU A 201 -22.56 -21.18 14.74
C LEU A 201 -22.37 -22.65 15.15
N HIS A 202 -23.34 -23.23 15.85
CA HIS A 202 -23.28 -24.63 16.24
C HIS A 202 -23.32 -25.56 15.02
N PHE A 203 -24.09 -25.21 13.99
CA PHE A 203 -24.09 -25.93 12.71
C PHE A 203 -22.72 -25.91 12.01
N ALA A 204 -22.01 -24.79 12.04
CA ALA A 204 -20.63 -24.70 11.55
C ALA A 204 -19.66 -25.53 12.41
N TYR A 205 -19.76 -25.44 13.75
CA TYR A 205 -18.95 -26.23 14.69
C TYR A 205 -19.06 -27.74 14.43
N GLU A 206 -20.29 -28.25 14.29
CA GLU A 206 -20.57 -29.67 14.06
C GLU A 206 -19.97 -30.21 12.75
N ARG A 207 -19.72 -29.33 11.77
CA ARG A 207 -18.97 -29.68 10.56
C ARG A 207 -17.48 -29.61 10.79
N PHE A 208 -16.98 -28.51 11.33
CA PHE A 208 -15.54 -28.28 11.45
C PHE A 208 -14.85 -29.26 12.39
N LYS A 209 -15.51 -29.67 13.48
CA LYS A 209 -14.96 -30.67 14.42
C LYS A 209 -14.74 -32.06 13.80
N LYS A 210 -15.32 -32.34 12.62
CA LYS A 210 -15.15 -33.60 11.89
C LYS A 210 -13.98 -33.55 10.91
N LEU A 211 -13.44 -32.37 10.64
CA LEU A 211 -12.32 -32.17 9.75
C LEU A 211 -11.00 -32.36 10.51
N SER A 212 -9.99 -32.89 9.84
CA SER A 212 -8.61 -32.78 10.30
C SER A 212 -8.10 -31.40 9.91
N LEU A 213 -7.76 -30.56 10.89
CA LEU A 213 -7.35 -29.17 10.65
C LEU A 213 -5.92 -28.96 11.12
N LYS A 214 -5.03 -28.57 10.20
CA LYS A 214 -3.68 -28.07 10.52
C LYS A 214 -3.62 -26.56 10.60
N ARG A 215 -4.57 -25.88 9.95
CA ARG A 215 -4.66 -24.42 9.95
C ARG A 215 -6.05 -23.95 9.56
N ILE A 216 -6.41 -22.77 10.06
CA ILE A 216 -7.57 -22.02 9.63
C ILE A 216 -7.07 -20.70 9.04
N LEU A 217 -7.61 -20.33 7.88
CA LEU A 217 -7.21 -19.22 7.03
C LEU A 217 -8.38 -18.23 6.91
N PRO A 218 -8.60 -17.34 7.90
CA PRO A 218 -9.67 -16.37 7.84
C PRO A 218 -9.43 -15.32 6.77
N GLN A 219 -10.51 -14.75 6.24
CA GLN A 219 -10.48 -13.58 5.36
C GLN A 219 -9.94 -12.38 6.14
N HIS A 220 -10.38 -12.20 7.38
CA HIS A 220 -9.94 -11.08 8.22
C HIS A 220 -9.14 -11.54 9.42
N GLY A 221 -8.12 -10.77 9.81
CA GLY A 221 -7.32 -11.12 10.97
C GLY A 221 -6.12 -12.00 10.65
N GLY A 222 -5.82 -12.93 11.55
CA GLY A 222 -4.59 -13.73 11.53
C GLY A 222 -4.88 -15.20 11.24
N ILE A 223 -3.95 -15.84 10.56
CA ILE A 223 -3.92 -17.27 10.28
C ILE A 223 -3.75 -18.04 11.59
N ILE A 224 -4.62 -19.00 11.83
CA ILE A 224 -4.65 -19.80 13.06
C ILE A 224 -3.94 -21.13 12.77
N VAL A 225 -2.78 -21.32 13.40
CA VAL A 225 -1.99 -22.57 13.32
C VAL A 225 -1.85 -23.25 14.69
N ASP A 226 -2.03 -22.50 15.77
CA ASP A 226 -1.99 -22.96 17.15
C ASP A 226 -3.38 -22.80 17.78
N GLU A 227 -3.67 -23.57 18.84
CA GLU A 227 -4.92 -23.45 19.62
C GLU A 227 -6.20 -23.60 18.76
N ILE A 228 -6.13 -24.38 17.66
CA ILE A 228 -7.26 -24.57 16.72
C ILE A 228 -8.55 -24.99 17.45
N ASP A 229 -8.46 -25.96 18.35
CA ASP A 229 -9.61 -26.44 19.13
C ASP A 229 -10.24 -25.32 19.97
N ARG A 230 -9.42 -24.44 20.54
CA ARG A 230 -9.89 -23.30 21.32
C ARG A 230 -10.63 -22.29 20.45
N PHE A 231 -10.16 -22.03 19.24
CA PHE A 231 -10.90 -21.22 18.27
C PHE A 231 -12.21 -21.89 17.87
N LEU A 232 -12.23 -23.19 17.60
CA LEU A 232 -13.47 -23.92 17.30
C LEU A 232 -14.48 -23.85 18.44
N ASP A 233 -14.03 -23.90 19.70
CA ASP A 233 -14.89 -23.77 20.87
C ASP A 233 -15.64 -22.43 20.93
N LEU A 234 -15.10 -21.35 20.32
CA LEU A 234 -15.80 -20.07 20.21
C LEU A 234 -17.15 -20.20 19.49
N LEU A 235 -17.28 -21.11 18.53
CA LEU A 235 -18.54 -21.34 17.82
C LEU A 235 -19.65 -21.91 18.73
N LYS A 236 -19.31 -22.45 19.90
CA LYS A 236 -20.28 -22.87 20.93
C LYS A 236 -20.48 -21.81 22.01
N GLU A 237 -19.45 -21.03 22.29
CA GLU A 237 -19.41 -20.10 23.43
C GLU A 237 -19.93 -18.70 23.10
N ALA A 238 -19.78 -18.26 21.86
CA ALA A 238 -20.24 -16.96 21.40
C ALA A 238 -21.77 -16.85 21.53
N ARG A 239 -22.24 -15.65 21.90
CA ARG A 239 -23.66 -15.30 22.00
C ARG A 239 -24.08 -14.34 20.87
N PRO A 240 -24.27 -14.84 19.62
CA PRO A 240 -24.66 -14.06 18.45
C PRO A 240 -25.98 -13.31 18.60
N GLY A 241 -26.26 -12.42 17.66
CA GLY A 241 -27.45 -11.57 17.66
C GLY A 241 -27.36 -10.38 18.62
N ARG A 242 -26.14 -9.93 18.93
CA ARG A 242 -25.91 -8.79 19.83
C ARG A 242 -26.62 -7.53 19.36
N LEU A 243 -26.51 -7.20 18.07
CA LEU A 243 -27.17 -6.03 17.49
C LEU A 243 -28.70 -6.04 17.66
N LEU A 244 -29.34 -7.23 17.63
CA LEU A 244 -30.78 -7.36 17.88
C LEU A 244 -31.16 -7.05 19.34
N ARG A 245 -30.26 -7.29 20.29
CA ARG A 245 -30.46 -6.93 21.70
C ARG A 245 -30.26 -5.43 21.90
N GLU A 246 -29.24 -4.87 21.26
CA GLU A 246 -28.95 -3.43 21.34
C GLU A 246 -30.05 -2.52 20.78
N LEU A 247 -30.91 -3.02 19.90
CA LEU A 247 -32.02 -2.23 19.36
C LEU A 247 -33.27 -2.21 20.25
N LYS A 248 -33.27 -2.89 21.41
CA LYS A 248 -34.47 -3.05 22.25
C LYS A 248 -34.49 -2.16 23.48
N ASP A 249 -33.34 -1.88 24.08
CA ASP A 249 -33.27 -1.17 25.35
C ASP A 249 -32.70 0.25 25.18
N SER A 250 -32.77 1.06 26.23
CA SER A 250 -32.13 2.37 26.27
C SER A 250 -31.43 2.55 27.62
N PRO A 251 -30.25 3.19 27.66
CA PRO A 251 -29.53 3.38 28.90
C PRO A 251 -30.24 4.37 29.82
N THR A 252 -30.23 4.06 31.12
CA THR A 252 -30.48 5.03 32.18
C THR A 252 -29.37 6.09 32.21
N GLU A 253 -29.61 7.23 32.87
CA GLU A 253 -28.61 8.31 32.98
C GLU A 253 -27.29 7.83 33.60
N THR A 254 -27.35 6.99 34.65
CA THR A 254 -26.17 6.39 35.28
C THR A 254 -25.41 5.46 34.33
N GLN A 255 -26.13 4.67 33.54
CA GLN A 255 -25.51 3.79 32.53
C GLN A 255 -24.87 4.62 31.42
N LEU A 256 -25.54 5.67 30.94
CA LEU A 256 -25.03 6.56 29.90
C LEU A 256 -23.74 7.28 30.34
N HIS A 257 -23.69 7.75 31.59
CA HIS A 257 -22.48 8.37 32.15
C HIS A 257 -21.30 7.38 32.15
N ARG A 258 -21.53 6.14 32.59
CA ARG A 258 -20.50 5.10 32.62
C ARG A 258 -20.04 4.72 31.21
N ILE A 259 -20.98 4.55 30.27
CA ILE A 259 -20.68 4.29 28.86
C ILE A 259 -19.81 5.39 28.28
N THR A 260 -20.17 6.65 28.53
CA THR A 260 -19.43 7.81 28.02
C THR A 260 -18.01 7.84 28.57
N GLU A 261 -17.82 7.66 29.88
CA GLU A 261 -16.51 7.72 30.50
C GLU A 261 -15.57 6.59 30.08
N GLU A 262 -16.02 5.33 30.09
CA GLU A 262 -15.16 4.20 29.69
C GLU A 262 -14.83 4.28 28.19
N SER A 263 -15.81 4.62 27.34
CA SER A 263 -15.58 4.74 25.89
C SER A 263 -14.69 5.95 25.55
N ARG A 264 -14.74 7.03 26.33
CA ARG A 264 -13.84 8.18 26.19
C ARG A 264 -12.38 7.78 26.43
N LEU A 265 -12.12 7.00 27.49
CA LEU A 265 -10.77 6.54 27.81
C LEU A 265 -10.22 5.70 26.66
N TRP A 266 -11.02 4.76 26.16
CA TRP A 266 -10.65 3.94 25.00
C TRP A 266 -10.39 4.79 23.76
N LEU A 267 -11.28 5.73 23.42
CA LEU A 267 -11.12 6.57 22.22
C LEU A 267 -9.90 7.50 22.34
N SER A 268 -9.63 8.01 23.55
CA SER A 268 -8.44 8.84 23.82
C SER A 268 -7.15 8.05 23.62
N GLU A 269 -7.11 6.79 24.06
CA GLU A 269 -6.01 5.87 23.78
C GLU A 269 -5.92 5.54 22.28
N TRP A 270 -7.06 5.25 21.63
CA TRP A 270 -7.14 4.95 20.20
C TRP A 270 -6.54 6.08 19.34
N LEU A 271 -6.96 7.32 19.61
CA LEU A 271 -6.52 8.52 18.89
C LEU A 271 -5.13 9.00 19.32
N GLY A 272 -4.57 8.50 20.43
CA GLY A 272 -3.29 8.95 20.98
C GLY A 272 -3.30 10.41 21.46
N LEU A 273 -4.48 10.95 21.80
CA LEU A 273 -4.65 12.33 22.24
C LEU A 273 -5.68 12.43 23.38
N PRO A 274 -5.47 13.32 24.37
CA PRO A 274 -6.37 13.45 25.50
C PRO A 274 -7.72 14.03 25.09
N LEU A 275 -8.81 13.35 25.45
CA LEU A 275 -10.18 13.84 25.27
C LEU A 275 -10.75 14.40 26.58
N SER A 276 -11.45 15.55 26.50
CA SER A 276 -12.01 16.26 27.67
C SER A 276 -12.96 15.38 28.48
N THR A 277 -12.87 15.41 29.81
CA THR A 277 -13.75 14.68 30.74
C THR A 277 -15.21 15.13 30.66
N ASP A 278 -15.46 16.34 30.16
CA ASP A 278 -16.82 16.87 29.99
C ASP A 278 -17.42 16.52 28.62
N SER A 279 -16.74 15.67 27.83
CA SER A 279 -17.20 15.31 26.49
C SER A 279 -18.46 14.46 26.56
N SER A 280 -19.52 14.91 25.89
CA SER A 280 -20.70 14.07 25.66
C SER A 280 -20.37 12.92 24.71
N LEU A 281 -21.14 11.84 24.76
CA LEU A 281 -20.97 10.72 23.83
C LEU A 281 -21.10 11.13 22.36
N GLU A 282 -21.88 12.16 22.07
CA GLU A 282 -21.98 12.74 20.72
C GLU A 282 -20.71 13.48 20.30
N GLN A 283 -20.05 14.19 21.22
CA GLN A 283 -18.75 14.81 20.96
C GLN A 283 -17.64 13.76 20.76
N LEU A 284 -17.72 12.62 21.47
CA LEU A 284 -16.81 11.49 21.25
C LEU A 284 -17.05 10.84 19.88
N LEU A 285 -18.31 10.60 19.51
CA LEU A 285 -18.65 10.13 18.16
C LEU A 285 -18.16 11.13 17.10
N GLN A 286 -18.27 12.43 17.36
CA GLN A 286 -17.72 13.45 16.46
C GLN A 286 -16.20 13.34 16.33
N ALA A 287 -15.47 13.17 17.44
CA ALA A 287 -14.02 12.97 17.39
C ALA A 287 -13.64 11.69 16.61
N ALA A 288 -14.42 10.62 16.75
CA ALA A 288 -14.27 9.40 15.95
C ALA A 288 -14.53 9.68 14.45
N MET A 289 -15.61 10.40 14.13
CA MET A 289 -15.95 10.81 12.77
C MET A 289 -14.90 11.72 12.15
N ASP A 290 -14.32 12.67 12.89
CA ASP A 290 -13.27 13.56 12.39
C ASP A 290 -11.98 12.79 12.01
N HIS A 291 -11.81 11.56 12.54
CA HIS A 291 -10.67 10.71 12.24
C HIS A 291 -10.90 9.78 11.04
N SER A 292 -11.85 8.84 11.13
CA SER A 292 -12.16 7.90 10.03
C SER A 292 -13.45 7.11 10.27
N ILE A 293 -14.06 6.59 9.19
CA ILE A 293 -15.20 5.67 9.30
C ILE A 293 -14.86 4.38 10.06
N THR A 294 -13.63 3.87 9.94
CA THR A 294 -13.13 2.74 10.73
C THR A 294 -13.15 3.07 12.22
N THR A 295 -12.62 4.25 12.60
CA THR A 295 -12.64 4.70 13.99
C THR A 295 -14.07 4.77 14.52
N VAL A 296 -15.03 5.21 13.71
CA VAL A 296 -16.44 5.21 14.08
C VAL A 296 -16.93 3.78 14.36
N ALA A 297 -16.65 2.82 13.47
CA ALA A 297 -17.07 1.44 13.64
C ALA A 297 -16.48 0.81 14.93
N LEU A 298 -15.18 0.99 15.16
CA LEU A 298 -14.50 0.46 16.35
C LEU A 298 -14.97 1.16 17.64
N PHE A 299 -15.19 2.47 17.58
CA PHE A 299 -15.75 3.21 18.70
C PHE A 299 -17.18 2.75 19.03
N MET A 300 -18.00 2.51 18.01
CA MET A 300 -19.34 1.94 18.20
C MET A 300 -19.26 0.55 18.85
N GLU A 301 -18.31 -0.30 18.44
CA GLU A 301 -18.08 -1.61 19.06
C GLU A 301 -17.66 -1.48 20.54
N GLU A 302 -16.77 -0.54 20.88
CA GLU A 302 -16.41 -0.27 22.27
C GLU A 302 -17.63 0.18 23.08
N VAL A 303 -18.41 1.13 22.55
CA VAL A 303 -19.62 1.62 23.22
C VAL A 303 -20.61 0.47 23.44
N SER A 304 -20.78 -0.40 22.46
CA SER A 304 -21.57 -1.64 22.58
C SER A 304 -21.04 -2.56 23.67
N ARG A 305 -19.72 -2.75 23.76
CA ARG A 305 -19.09 -3.60 24.81
C ARG A 305 -19.28 -3.04 26.21
N VAL A 306 -19.19 -1.72 26.39
CA VAL A 306 -19.48 -1.08 27.68
C VAL A 306 -20.97 -1.15 28.01
N ALA A 307 -21.84 -0.92 27.02
CA ALA A 307 -23.30 -1.03 27.18
C ALA A 307 -23.72 -2.43 27.64
N ASP A 308 -23.19 -3.49 27.01
CA ASP A 308 -23.44 -4.89 27.38
C ASP A 308 -23.02 -5.17 28.83
N ARG A 309 -21.82 -4.74 29.25
CA ARG A 309 -21.33 -4.84 30.64
C ARG A 309 -22.18 -4.07 31.65
N THR A 310 -22.92 -3.06 31.19
CA THR A 310 -23.83 -2.26 32.02
C THR A 310 -25.29 -2.71 31.92
N GLY A 311 -25.57 -3.80 31.18
CA GLY A 311 -26.91 -4.36 31.02
C GLY A 311 -27.85 -3.47 30.23
N THR A 312 -27.34 -2.80 29.19
CA THR A 312 -28.13 -1.91 28.34
C THR A 312 -27.67 -1.96 26.87
N SER A 313 -28.29 -1.12 26.06
CA SER A 313 -28.08 -1.00 24.62
C SER A 313 -27.14 0.14 24.26
N ASN A 314 -26.52 0.04 23.08
CA ASN A 314 -25.67 1.10 22.55
C ASN A 314 -26.49 2.37 22.23
N PRO A 315 -26.30 3.50 22.92
CA PRO A 315 -27.07 4.72 22.65
C PRO A 315 -26.73 5.43 21.33
N LEU A 316 -25.67 5.00 20.61
CA LEU A 316 -25.28 5.56 19.32
C LEU A 316 -26.06 4.97 18.14
N ILE A 317 -26.72 3.83 18.31
CA ILE A 317 -27.57 3.23 17.24
C ILE A 317 -29.03 3.70 17.31
N ALA A 318 -29.40 4.47 18.34
CA ALA A 318 -30.73 5.04 18.45
C ALA A 318 -30.97 6.06 17.32
N GLY A 319 -32.12 5.96 16.64
CA GLY A 319 -32.50 6.87 15.57
C GLY A 319 -32.58 8.32 16.04
N ARG A 320 -32.03 9.25 15.25
CA ARG A 320 -32.07 10.70 15.49
C ARG A 320 -32.48 11.45 14.22
N THR A 321 -33.03 12.64 14.39
CA THR A 321 -33.26 13.56 13.27
C THR A 321 -31.97 14.31 12.96
N HIS A 322 -31.44 14.13 11.77
CA HIS A 322 -30.29 14.89 11.28
C HIS A 322 -30.78 16.07 10.42
N SER A 323 -30.31 17.28 10.71
CA SER A 323 -30.52 18.43 9.81
C SER A 323 -29.54 18.35 8.64
N SER A 324 -30.02 18.61 7.42
CA SER A 324 -29.15 18.69 6.24
C SER A 324 -28.08 19.77 6.35
N GLU A 325 -28.31 20.81 7.17
CA GLU A 325 -27.38 21.93 7.36
C GLU A 325 -26.23 21.59 8.33
N THR A 326 -26.42 20.62 9.21
CA THR A 326 -25.46 20.23 10.25
C THR A 326 -24.95 18.80 10.11
N LEU A 327 -25.33 18.12 9.02
CA LEU A 327 -24.87 16.76 8.73
C LEU A 327 -23.36 16.78 8.51
N LYS A 328 -22.64 16.13 9.40
CA LYS A 328 -21.20 15.93 9.29
C LYS A 328 -20.94 14.54 8.76
N ALA A 329 -19.99 14.42 7.85
CA ALA A 329 -19.54 13.15 7.32
C ALA A 329 -18.16 12.83 7.88
N ALA A 330 -17.94 11.58 8.30
CA ALA A 330 -16.59 11.10 8.52
C ALA A 330 -15.85 11.11 7.19
N PRO A 331 -14.57 11.52 7.13
CA PRO A 331 -13.79 11.33 5.93
C PRO A 331 -13.70 9.82 5.72
N VAL A 332 -13.90 9.40 4.48
CA VAL A 332 -13.37 8.11 4.03
C VAL A 332 -11.86 8.32 3.97
N LYS A 333 -11.19 8.28 5.15
CA LYS A 333 -9.73 8.20 5.19
C LYS A 333 -9.40 7.02 4.30
N LYS A 334 -8.65 7.24 3.22
CA LYS A 334 -8.41 6.16 2.26
C LYS A 334 -7.61 5.15 3.06
N ILE A 335 -8.25 4.03 3.37
CA ILE A 335 -7.70 2.89 4.11
C ILE A 335 -6.27 2.57 3.61
N LEU A 336 -6.01 2.85 2.33
CA LEU A 336 -4.76 2.64 1.63
C LEU A 336 -3.77 3.82 1.59
N ASP A 337 -4.01 4.98 2.21
CA ASP A 337 -3.05 6.11 2.16
C ASP A 337 -1.71 5.75 2.82
N SER A 338 -1.73 5.01 3.93
CA SER A 338 -0.50 4.50 4.57
C SER A 338 0.27 3.49 3.72
N VAL A 339 -0.45 2.76 2.85
CA VAL A 339 0.11 1.79 1.91
C VAL A 339 0.68 2.53 0.71
N VAL A 340 -0.08 3.47 0.16
CA VAL A 340 0.33 4.39 -0.90
C VAL A 340 1.59 5.13 -0.51
N GLU A 341 1.68 5.74 0.66
CA GLU A 341 2.87 6.47 1.11
C GLU A 341 4.09 5.55 1.22
N ARG A 342 3.89 4.32 1.75
CA ARG A 342 4.92 3.27 1.79
C ARG A 342 5.40 2.82 0.40
N TYR A 343 4.52 2.77 -0.60
CA TYR A 343 4.85 2.34 -1.95
C TYR A 343 5.37 3.48 -2.84
N GLN A 344 4.82 4.70 -2.72
CA GLN A 344 5.25 5.91 -3.44
C GLN A 344 6.69 6.30 -3.10
N THR A 345 7.05 6.23 -1.81
CA THR A 345 8.42 6.52 -1.33
C THR A 345 9.45 5.54 -1.85
N ARG A 346 9.04 4.33 -2.28
CA ARG A 346 9.94 3.26 -2.71
C ARG A 346 10.02 3.08 -4.22
N SER A 347 8.94 3.40 -4.96
CA SER A 347 8.79 2.94 -6.35
C SER A 347 8.41 4.02 -7.36
N VAL A 348 8.33 5.32 -7.05
CA VAL A 348 7.90 6.30 -8.09
C VAL A 348 8.80 7.53 -8.19
N GLY A 349 9.71 7.71 -7.23
CA GLY A 349 10.41 8.97 -7.08
C GLY A 349 9.49 10.04 -6.46
N PHE A 350 10.04 10.81 -5.54
CA PHE A 350 9.24 11.66 -4.66
C PHE A 350 8.84 12.97 -5.35
N ASN A 351 7.53 13.26 -5.40
CA ASN A 351 6.96 14.59 -5.66
C ASN A 351 5.65 14.71 -4.87
N GLU A 352 5.58 15.67 -3.94
CA GLU A 352 4.43 15.92 -3.06
C GLU A 352 3.12 16.23 -3.82
N ASN A 353 3.20 16.51 -5.12
CA ASN A 353 2.06 16.87 -5.96
C ASN A 353 1.47 15.70 -6.79
N ASN A 354 2.06 14.51 -6.78
CA ASN A 354 1.49 13.36 -7.50
C ASN A 354 0.46 12.62 -6.64
N THR A 355 -0.68 12.26 -7.24
CA THR A 355 -1.64 11.38 -6.56
C THR A 355 -1.10 9.94 -6.50
N ALA A 356 -1.58 9.20 -5.49
CA ALA A 356 -1.39 7.75 -5.34
C ALA A 356 -1.56 6.97 -6.65
N GLU A 357 -2.67 7.24 -7.35
CA GLU A 357 -3.09 6.52 -8.54
C GLU A 357 -2.18 6.83 -9.73
N GLU A 358 -1.78 8.09 -9.91
CA GLU A 358 -0.83 8.48 -10.95
C GLU A 358 0.55 7.85 -10.72
N ALA A 359 0.94 7.70 -9.46
CA ALA A 359 2.21 7.13 -9.09
C ALA A 359 2.25 5.61 -9.38
N LEU A 360 1.22 4.86 -8.95
CA LEU A 360 1.10 3.42 -9.24
C LEU A 360 0.91 3.13 -10.73
N GLN A 361 0.12 3.92 -11.45
CA GLN A 361 -0.11 3.73 -12.88
C GLN A 361 1.16 3.96 -13.70
N GLN A 362 2.05 4.86 -13.25
CA GLN A 362 3.34 5.09 -13.89
C GLN A 362 4.35 3.97 -13.59
N GLY A 363 4.29 3.37 -12.39
CA GLY A 363 5.10 2.21 -11.95
C GLY A 363 4.95 0.96 -12.83
N LEU A 364 3.68 0.56 -13.05
CA LEU A 364 3.30 -0.77 -13.55
C LEU A 364 3.42 -0.94 -15.08
N THR A 365 3.56 0.15 -15.83
CA THR A 365 3.73 0.12 -17.28
C THR A 365 4.96 0.93 -17.68
N ALA A 366 5.91 0.28 -18.34
CA ALA A 366 7.07 0.95 -18.91
C ALA A 366 6.61 1.95 -19.99
N HIS A 367 6.73 3.25 -19.73
CA HIS A 367 6.30 4.30 -20.64
C HIS A 367 7.50 5.00 -21.27
N ARG A 368 7.53 5.05 -22.61
CA ARG A 368 8.42 5.97 -23.33
C ARG A 368 7.93 7.39 -23.15
N LYS A 369 8.79 8.26 -22.65
CA LYS A 369 8.55 9.70 -22.53
C LYS A 369 9.83 10.44 -22.84
N GLU A 370 9.68 11.63 -23.39
CA GLU A 370 10.80 12.57 -23.48
C GLU A 370 10.94 13.30 -22.13
N ALA A 371 12.18 13.45 -21.65
CA ALA A 371 12.46 14.08 -20.37
C ALA A 371 13.82 14.78 -20.37
N TYR A 372 13.97 15.73 -19.44
CA TYR A 372 15.25 16.30 -19.05
C TYR A 372 15.76 15.56 -17.83
N ILE A 373 16.94 14.96 -17.93
CA ILE A 373 17.56 14.15 -16.88
C ILE A 373 18.69 14.95 -16.25
N ALA A 374 18.63 15.10 -14.93
CA ALA A 374 19.67 15.74 -14.13
C ALA A 374 20.38 14.69 -13.28
N PHE A 375 21.71 14.66 -13.36
CA PHE A 375 22.55 13.91 -12.44
C PHE A 375 23.41 14.88 -11.63
N ILE A 376 23.23 14.87 -10.31
CA ILE A 376 23.84 15.82 -9.39
C ILE A 376 24.73 15.04 -8.45
N ASP A 377 26.00 15.39 -8.36
CA ASP A 377 26.99 14.58 -7.63
C ASP A 377 27.93 15.45 -6.81
N ILE A 378 28.28 15.00 -5.60
CA ILE A 378 29.10 15.79 -4.67
C ILE A 378 30.58 15.72 -5.09
N ARG A 379 31.21 16.88 -5.28
CA ARG A 379 32.61 16.93 -5.69
C ARG A 379 33.52 16.68 -4.50
N ARG A 380 34.46 15.75 -4.71
CA ARG A 380 35.47 15.32 -3.72
C ARG A 380 34.87 14.67 -2.47
N PHE A 381 33.69 14.07 -2.57
CA PHE A 381 33.03 13.41 -1.46
C PHE A 381 33.89 12.29 -0.85
N THR A 382 34.45 11.39 -1.67
CA THR A 382 35.31 10.29 -1.19
C THR A 382 36.49 10.76 -0.35
N ALA A 383 37.08 11.91 -0.71
CA ALA A 383 38.16 12.51 0.06
C ALA A 383 37.62 13.09 1.39
N TRP A 384 36.47 13.78 1.34
CA TRP A 384 35.82 14.37 2.51
C TRP A 384 35.29 13.33 3.51
N SER A 385 34.86 12.15 3.04
CA SER A 385 34.30 11.08 3.87
C SER A 385 35.37 10.18 4.52
N SER A 386 36.62 10.22 4.03
CA SER A 386 37.67 9.26 4.40
C SER A 386 38.07 9.28 5.88
N ASP A 387 37.83 10.38 6.59
CA ASP A 387 38.19 10.58 8.00
C ASP A 387 36.98 10.85 8.91
N LYS A 388 35.75 10.65 8.41
CA LYS A 388 34.49 10.94 9.12
C LYS A 388 33.81 9.66 9.60
N THR A 389 33.05 9.78 10.69
CA THR A 389 32.23 8.66 11.19
C THR A 389 31.03 8.43 10.27
N PRO A 390 30.49 7.19 10.18
CA PRO A 390 29.30 6.87 9.40
C PRO A 390 28.11 7.77 9.72
N GLU A 391 27.88 8.11 10.99
CA GLU A 391 26.78 8.97 11.43
C GLU A 391 26.93 10.39 10.89
N ARG A 392 28.16 10.91 10.87
CA ARG A 392 28.45 12.24 10.31
C ARG A 392 28.30 12.24 8.79
N ILE A 393 28.69 11.16 8.13
CA ILE A 393 28.50 10.99 6.69
C ILE A 393 27.00 10.95 6.35
N ILE A 394 26.23 10.13 7.05
CA ILE A 394 24.77 10.01 6.85
C ILE A 394 24.09 11.36 7.10
N SER A 395 24.40 12.03 8.21
CA SER A 395 23.82 13.34 8.53
C SER A 395 24.13 14.39 7.44
N GLN A 396 25.35 14.42 6.92
CA GLN A 396 25.73 15.34 5.84
C GLN A 396 25.00 15.01 4.54
N LEU A 397 24.93 13.72 4.17
CA LEU A 397 24.22 13.28 2.97
C LEU A 397 22.74 13.60 3.06
N SER A 398 22.09 13.34 4.20
CA SER A 398 20.68 13.69 4.41
C SER A 398 20.43 15.18 4.25
N GLU A 399 21.27 16.05 4.85
CA GLU A 399 21.13 17.50 4.71
C GLU A 399 21.33 17.97 3.26
N GLN A 400 22.28 17.37 2.54
CA GLN A 400 22.57 17.68 1.14
C GLN A 400 21.46 17.24 0.22
N HIS A 401 20.99 16.01 0.40
CA HIS A 401 19.92 15.46 -0.41
C HIS A 401 18.63 16.24 -0.20
N GLU A 402 18.34 16.68 1.02
CA GLU A 402 17.18 17.52 1.33
C GLU A 402 17.27 18.88 0.63
N ALA A 403 18.43 19.54 0.70
CA ALA A 403 18.65 20.82 0.01
C ALA A 403 18.45 20.68 -1.51
N VAL A 404 19.08 19.67 -2.13
CA VAL A 404 18.96 19.44 -3.58
C VAL A 404 17.54 19.06 -3.97
N SER A 405 16.93 18.09 -3.27
CA SER A 405 15.61 17.55 -3.61
C SER A 405 14.51 18.60 -3.48
N SER A 406 14.55 19.42 -2.43
CA SER A 406 13.57 20.50 -2.24
C SER A 406 13.58 21.52 -3.39
N VAL A 407 14.76 21.88 -3.91
CA VAL A 407 14.87 22.78 -5.09
C VAL A 407 14.37 22.12 -6.35
N LEU A 408 14.71 20.85 -6.58
CA LEU A 408 14.24 20.10 -7.75
C LEU A 408 12.72 20.03 -7.78
N GLN A 409 12.10 19.65 -6.66
CA GLN A 409 10.65 19.50 -6.51
C GLN A 409 9.92 20.84 -6.62
N ALA A 410 10.45 21.90 -5.99
CA ALA A 410 9.88 23.26 -6.11
C ALA A 410 9.85 23.80 -7.55
N ASN A 411 10.67 23.22 -8.44
CA ASN A 411 10.71 23.56 -9.86
C ASN A 411 10.01 22.51 -10.75
N GLY A 412 9.20 21.62 -10.17
CA GLY A 412 8.44 20.59 -10.90
C GLY A 412 9.25 19.37 -11.34
N GLY A 413 10.42 19.15 -10.73
CA GLY A 413 11.27 17.99 -10.95
C GLY A 413 10.93 16.82 -10.02
N PHE A 414 11.28 15.62 -10.45
CA PHE A 414 11.09 14.38 -9.72
C PHE A 414 12.45 13.79 -9.36
N VAL A 415 12.65 13.47 -8.08
CA VAL A 415 13.83 12.72 -7.64
C VAL A 415 13.57 11.24 -7.89
N ASN A 416 14.22 10.62 -8.89
CA ASN A 416 14.02 9.20 -9.18
C ASN A 416 14.70 8.33 -8.12
N LYS A 417 16.00 8.55 -7.87
CA LYS A 417 16.74 7.83 -6.82
C LYS A 417 17.97 8.58 -6.35
N ILE A 418 18.37 8.25 -5.13
CA ILE A 418 19.63 8.66 -4.52
C ILE A 418 20.63 7.51 -4.71
N ILE A 419 21.83 7.81 -5.22
CA ILE A 419 22.87 6.84 -5.57
C ILE A 419 24.16 7.25 -4.86
N GLY A 420 24.35 6.77 -3.63
CA GLY A 420 25.49 7.19 -2.80
C GLY A 420 25.37 8.67 -2.43
N ASP A 421 26.30 9.49 -2.88
CA ASP A 421 26.33 10.95 -2.80
C ASP A 421 25.69 11.67 -3.99
N GLY A 422 25.21 10.91 -4.98
CA GLY A 422 24.55 11.42 -6.17
C GLY A 422 23.03 11.38 -6.10
N ILE A 423 22.39 12.28 -6.85
CA ILE A 423 20.94 12.33 -7.08
C ILE A 423 20.66 12.22 -8.58
N LEU A 424 19.81 11.25 -8.93
CA LEU A 424 19.20 11.16 -10.26
C LEU A 424 17.80 11.77 -10.19
N ALA A 425 17.58 12.81 -10.99
CA ALA A 425 16.30 13.49 -11.11
C ALA A 425 15.88 13.65 -12.57
N TYR A 426 14.58 13.87 -12.79
CA TYR A 426 14.05 14.11 -14.12
C TYR A 426 12.91 15.13 -14.12
N PHE A 427 12.72 15.76 -15.28
CA PHE A 427 11.62 16.67 -15.58
C PHE A 427 10.94 16.16 -16.86
N PRO A 428 9.68 15.73 -16.80
CA PRO A 428 8.92 15.36 -17.99
C PRO A 428 8.90 16.51 -19.00
N ALA A 429 9.16 16.23 -20.28
CA ALA A 429 9.08 17.22 -21.36
C ALA A 429 7.60 17.48 -21.77
N SER A 430 6.72 17.66 -20.80
CA SER A 430 5.27 17.80 -21.00
C SER A 430 4.87 19.16 -21.55
N THR A 431 5.75 20.17 -21.45
CA THR A 431 5.47 21.53 -21.91
C THR A 431 6.71 22.16 -22.53
N GLN A 432 6.52 23.23 -23.31
CA GLN A 432 7.62 24.06 -23.84
C GLN A 432 8.48 24.70 -22.73
N GLN A 433 7.98 24.75 -21.49
CA GLN A 433 8.67 25.35 -20.33
C GLN A 433 9.42 24.31 -19.49
N SER A 434 9.25 23.01 -19.75
CA SER A 434 9.91 21.95 -18.97
C SER A 434 11.43 22.06 -19.03
N GLY A 435 12.00 22.47 -20.17
CA GLY A 435 13.44 22.70 -20.31
C GLY A 435 13.93 23.90 -19.50
N ASP A 436 13.16 24.98 -19.50
CA ASP A 436 13.44 26.18 -18.68
C ASP A 436 13.42 25.84 -17.18
N ALA A 437 12.44 25.05 -16.74
CA ALA A 437 12.30 24.61 -15.35
C ALA A 437 13.47 23.72 -14.91
N ALA A 438 13.83 22.71 -15.73
CA ALA A 438 14.94 21.80 -15.45
C ALA A 438 16.28 22.54 -15.33
N LEU A 439 16.55 23.45 -16.28
CA LEU A 439 17.75 24.28 -16.25
C LEU A 439 17.75 25.25 -15.06
N HIS A 440 16.60 25.88 -14.77
CA HIS A 440 16.49 26.80 -13.65
C HIS A 440 16.76 26.10 -12.32
N ALA A 441 16.19 24.91 -12.13
CA ALA A 441 16.43 24.06 -10.97
C ALA A 441 17.92 23.76 -10.79
N CYS A 442 18.63 23.34 -11.84
CA CYS A 442 20.06 23.05 -11.78
C CYS A 442 20.89 24.28 -11.36
N ILE A 443 20.56 25.46 -11.89
CA ILE A 443 21.20 26.72 -11.52
C ILE A 443 20.91 27.09 -10.06
N GLU A 444 19.67 26.88 -9.61
CA GLU A 444 19.26 27.23 -8.25
C GLU A 444 19.85 26.28 -7.21
N VAL A 445 19.99 24.99 -7.53
CA VAL A 445 20.74 24.02 -6.72
C VAL A 445 22.16 24.54 -6.47
N GLN A 446 22.88 24.96 -7.52
CA GLN A 446 24.25 25.47 -7.36
C GLN A 446 24.32 26.69 -6.42
N LYS A 447 23.37 27.61 -6.51
CA LYS A 447 23.33 28.79 -5.64
C LYS A 447 22.96 28.44 -4.20
N GLN A 448 22.01 27.53 -4.01
CA GLN A 448 21.56 27.14 -2.68
C GLN A 448 22.66 26.38 -1.93
N ILE A 449 23.36 25.46 -2.60
CA ILE A 449 24.53 24.76 -2.06
C ILE A 449 25.62 25.78 -1.66
N ALA A 450 25.91 26.76 -2.54
CA ALA A 450 26.89 27.79 -2.24
C ALA A 450 26.48 28.69 -1.06
N SER A 451 25.22 29.13 -1.00
CA SER A 451 24.71 30.02 0.06
C SER A 451 24.68 29.34 1.43
N ARG A 452 24.39 28.02 1.46
CA ARG A 452 24.43 27.19 2.67
C ARG A 452 25.83 26.70 3.04
N ARG A 453 26.87 27.04 2.25
CA ARG A 453 28.27 26.60 2.43
C ARG A 453 28.42 25.07 2.50
N MET A 454 27.60 24.40 1.69
CA MET A 454 27.57 22.94 1.55
C MET A 454 28.69 22.45 0.64
N LEU A 455 28.97 21.14 0.67
CA LEU A 455 29.87 20.50 -0.29
C LEU A 455 29.38 20.78 -1.73
N GLY A 456 30.27 21.34 -2.56
CA GLY A 456 29.94 21.73 -3.92
C GLY A 456 29.58 20.54 -4.79
N VAL A 457 28.61 20.72 -5.68
CA VAL A 457 28.13 19.67 -6.59
C VAL A 457 28.49 19.98 -8.04
N GLY A 458 28.70 18.93 -8.84
CA GLY A 458 28.69 19.01 -10.29
C GLY A 458 27.38 18.49 -10.83
N ILE A 459 26.84 19.16 -11.86
CA ILE A 459 25.52 18.82 -12.42
C ILE A 459 25.64 18.55 -13.91
N GLY A 460 25.13 17.41 -14.34
CA GLY A 460 24.91 17.10 -15.75
C GLY A 460 23.44 17.13 -16.09
N LEU A 461 23.06 17.83 -17.16
CA LEU A 461 21.69 17.92 -17.65
C LEU A 461 21.62 17.50 -19.12
N ALA A 462 20.83 16.47 -19.41
CA ALA A 462 20.61 15.99 -20.77
C ALA A 462 19.11 15.94 -21.10
N ARG A 463 18.75 15.99 -22.39
CA ARG A 463 17.39 15.77 -22.87
C ARG A 463 17.35 14.52 -23.76
N GLY A 464 16.28 13.75 -23.67
CA GLY A 464 15.99 12.72 -24.66
C GLY A 464 14.86 11.77 -24.25
N GLU A 465 14.60 10.79 -25.12
CA GLU A 465 13.65 9.72 -24.82
C GLU A 465 14.20 8.78 -23.74
N VAL A 466 13.36 8.49 -22.76
CA VAL A 466 13.60 7.54 -21.68
C VAL A 466 12.39 6.63 -21.53
N VAL A 467 12.65 5.41 -21.08
CA VAL A 467 11.63 4.48 -20.61
C VAL A 467 11.61 4.59 -19.09
N LEU A 468 10.46 5.00 -18.55
CA LEU A 468 10.20 5.07 -17.12
C LEU A 468 9.35 3.86 -16.72
N GLY A 469 9.78 3.09 -15.72
CA GLY A 469 9.06 1.90 -15.27
C GLY A 469 9.86 1.05 -14.28
N ASP A 470 9.22 -0.01 -13.78
CA ASP A 470 9.87 -1.03 -12.95
C ASP A 470 10.93 -1.81 -13.74
N LEU A 471 12.18 -1.76 -13.28
CA LEU A 471 13.31 -2.51 -13.82
C LEU A 471 13.89 -3.44 -12.75
N GLY A 472 13.96 -4.73 -13.03
CA GLY A 472 14.64 -5.68 -12.16
C GLY A 472 14.11 -7.09 -12.27
N GLU A 473 14.49 -7.92 -11.31
CA GLU A 473 14.08 -9.32 -11.22
C GLU A 473 12.89 -9.48 -10.28
N LYS A 474 12.25 -10.65 -10.30
CA LYS A 474 11.01 -10.94 -9.55
C LYS A 474 11.07 -10.58 -8.06
N THR A 475 12.26 -10.57 -7.46
CA THR A 475 12.50 -10.31 -6.04
C THR A 475 13.03 -8.91 -5.74
N ARG A 476 13.33 -8.10 -6.76
CA ARG A 476 13.85 -6.72 -6.62
C ARG A 476 13.53 -5.93 -7.89
N LEU A 477 12.45 -5.16 -7.83
CA LEU A 477 12.08 -4.19 -8.86
C LEU A 477 12.49 -2.79 -8.40
N ASP A 478 13.30 -2.11 -9.22
CA ASP A 478 13.67 -0.71 -9.04
C ASP A 478 12.93 0.12 -10.09
N TYR A 479 12.04 1.02 -9.66
CA TYR A 479 11.47 1.98 -10.59
C TYR A 479 12.50 3.01 -11.03
N THR A 480 12.78 3.04 -12.34
CA THR A 480 13.88 3.85 -12.84
C THR A 480 13.68 4.29 -14.28
N LEU A 481 14.57 5.18 -14.71
CA LEU A 481 14.64 5.70 -16.06
C LEU A 481 15.73 4.94 -16.82
N ILE A 482 15.42 4.44 -18.02
CA ILE A 482 16.40 3.85 -18.92
C ILE A 482 16.39 4.62 -20.24
N GLY A 483 17.55 5.12 -20.64
CA GLY A 483 17.71 5.77 -21.94
C GLY A 483 19.11 6.36 -22.09
N SER A 484 19.48 6.69 -23.33
CA SER A 484 20.77 7.34 -23.62
C SER A 484 20.92 8.66 -22.87
N ALA A 485 19.83 9.41 -22.70
CA ALA A 485 19.81 10.66 -21.94
C ALA A 485 20.23 10.49 -20.48
N VAL A 486 19.91 9.35 -19.84
CA VAL A 486 20.35 9.06 -18.46
C VAL A 486 21.86 8.89 -18.40
N ASN A 487 22.43 8.14 -19.35
CA ASN A 487 23.87 7.95 -19.46
C ASN A 487 24.59 9.27 -19.78
N HIS A 488 24.02 10.10 -20.66
CA HIS A 488 24.57 11.41 -20.99
C HIS A 488 24.57 12.33 -19.77
N ALA A 489 23.47 12.41 -19.02
CA ALA A 489 23.39 13.23 -17.80
C ALA A 489 24.43 12.81 -16.75
N SER A 490 24.60 11.51 -16.51
CA SER A 490 25.63 10.99 -15.60
C SER A 490 27.04 11.41 -16.04
N ARG A 491 27.37 11.28 -17.33
CA ARG A 491 28.70 11.65 -17.87
C ARG A 491 28.96 13.16 -17.88
N LEU A 492 27.93 13.94 -18.20
CA LEU A 492 27.98 15.40 -18.06
C LEU A 492 28.25 15.79 -16.61
N SER A 493 27.65 15.09 -15.66
CA SER A 493 27.96 15.30 -14.25
C SER A 493 29.43 14.99 -13.99
N ASP A 494 29.94 13.80 -14.36
CA ASP A 494 31.35 13.41 -14.17
C ASP A 494 32.34 14.50 -14.67
N GLY A 495 32.02 15.20 -15.76
CA GLY A 495 32.83 16.29 -16.33
C GLY A 495 32.62 17.68 -15.73
N ALA A 496 31.55 17.89 -14.96
CA ALA A 496 31.22 19.17 -14.30
C ALA A 496 32.01 19.35 -13.01
N ASP A 497 32.72 20.47 -12.82
CA ASP A 497 33.30 20.79 -11.51
C ASP A 497 32.25 21.41 -10.55
N ARG A 498 32.63 21.65 -9.29
CA ARG A 498 31.77 22.33 -8.30
C ARG A 498 31.32 23.70 -8.82
N GLY A 499 30.03 23.97 -8.76
CA GLY A 499 29.46 25.23 -9.27
C GLY A 499 29.21 25.23 -10.78
N GLU A 500 29.51 24.14 -11.49
CA GLU A 500 29.29 23.99 -12.92
C GLU A 500 28.04 23.16 -13.23
N VAL A 501 27.37 23.53 -14.31
CA VAL A 501 26.32 22.72 -14.95
C VAL A 501 26.78 22.45 -16.38
N LEU A 502 26.95 21.17 -16.73
CA LEU A 502 27.20 20.76 -18.11
C LEU A 502 25.88 20.31 -18.75
N ILE A 503 25.56 20.87 -19.91
CA ILE A 503 24.34 20.54 -20.64
C ILE A 503 24.67 19.92 -22.00
N SER A 504 23.91 18.90 -22.43
CA SER A 504 23.99 18.40 -23.81
C SER A 504 23.35 19.39 -24.79
N GLU A 505 23.76 19.37 -26.06
CA GLU A 505 23.17 20.23 -27.11
C GLU A 505 21.64 20.11 -27.18
N SER A 506 21.10 18.88 -27.10
CA SER A 506 19.65 18.62 -27.12
C SER A 506 18.84 19.40 -26.06
N VAL A 507 19.46 19.83 -24.96
CA VAL A 507 18.80 20.68 -23.96
C VAL A 507 18.45 22.03 -24.57
N LEU A 508 19.32 22.61 -25.41
CA LEU A 508 19.11 23.91 -26.04
C LEU A 508 17.84 23.95 -26.90
N ASP A 509 17.57 22.87 -27.63
CA ASP A 509 16.37 22.71 -28.48
C ASP A 509 15.07 22.78 -27.66
N GLY A 510 15.17 22.59 -26.35
CA GLY A 510 14.08 22.58 -25.40
C GLY A 510 13.91 23.87 -24.60
N LEU A 511 14.78 24.85 -24.79
CA LEU A 511 14.77 26.11 -24.05
C LEU A 511 14.03 27.21 -24.81
N THR A 512 13.41 28.13 -24.06
CA THR A 512 12.86 29.35 -24.66
C THR A 512 13.97 30.34 -25.04
N GLU A 513 13.68 31.27 -25.96
CA GLU A 513 14.63 32.34 -26.33
C GLU A 513 15.12 33.13 -25.12
N ARG A 514 14.23 33.35 -24.14
CA ARG A 514 14.56 34.04 -22.89
C ARG A 514 15.62 33.27 -22.10
N SER A 515 15.49 31.95 -22.00
CA SER A 515 16.47 31.10 -21.31
C SER A 515 17.79 31.02 -22.07
N LEU A 516 17.75 30.90 -23.39
CA LEU A 516 18.94 30.93 -24.25
C LEU A 516 19.74 32.24 -24.06
N GLN A 517 19.06 33.39 -24.04
CA GLN A 517 19.68 34.67 -23.73
C GLN A 517 20.26 34.72 -22.31
N ARG A 518 19.57 34.11 -21.33
CA ARG A 518 20.03 34.10 -19.93
C ARG A 518 21.29 33.25 -19.75
N ILE A 519 21.37 32.06 -20.37
CA ILE A 519 22.54 31.19 -20.25
C ILE A 519 23.74 31.70 -21.05
N SER A 520 23.55 32.54 -22.07
CA SER A 520 24.66 33.14 -22.82
C SER A 520 25.67 33.87 -21.92
N LYS A 521 25.21 34.39 -20.76
CA LYS A 521 26.04 35.07 -19.75
C LYS A 521 26.79 34.12 -18.82
N LEU A 522 26.35 32.86 -18.74
CA LEU A 522 26.93 31.81 -17.89
C LEU A 522 27.79 30.82 -18.70
N ARG A 523 27.56 30.77 -20.02
CA ARG A 523 28.25 29.90 -20.96
C ARG A 523 29.72 30.29 -21.09
N THR A 524 30.61 29.31 -20.91
CA THR A 524 32.01 29.44 -21.29
C THR A 524 32.15 29.25 -22.81
N SER A 525 33.21 29.80 -23.42
CA SER A 525 33.53 29.59 -24.85
C SER A 525 33.75 28.12 -25.24
N ASP A 526 33.91 27.25 -24.26
CA ASP A 526 34.38 25.89 -24.45
C ASP A 526 33.20 24.93 -24.65
N THR A 527 33.05 24.41 -25.87
CA THR A 527 32.41 23.10 -26.07
C THR A 527 33.42 22.05 -25.61
N ILE A 528 33.02 21.19 -24.68
CA ILE A 528 33.90 20.18 -24.09
C ILE A 528 33.48 18.82 -24.60
N SER A 529 34.46 18.07 -25.10
CA SER A 529 34.28 16.67 -25.42
C SER A 529 34.46 15.82 -24.14
N ILE A 530 33.44 15.04 -23.79
CA ILE A 530 33.47 14.12 -22.65
C ILE A 530 33.57 12.69 -23.16
N LYS A 531 34.60 11.96 -22.73
CA LYS A 531 34.75 10.52 -23.03
C LYS A 531 33.83 9.69 -22.13
N ILE A 532 32.93 8.93 -22.75
CA ILE A 532 31.92 8.12 -22.06
C ILE A 532 32.47 6.73 -21.67
N LYS A 533 33.03 5.99 -22.65
CA LYS A 533 33.66 4.64 -22.55
C LYS A 533 34.59 4.41 -23.76
N PRO A 534 35.46 3.37 -23.77
CA PRO A 534 36.45 3.13 -24.84
C PRO A 534 35.91 2.94 -26.27
N TYR A 535 34.60 2.93 -26.50
CA TYR A 535 33.96 2.73 -27.81
C TYR A 535 32.69 3.56 -28.02
N ASP A 536 32.34 4.43 -27.07
CA ASP A 536 31.17 5.30 -27.18
C ASP A 536 31.56 6.61 -27.89
N PRO A 537 30.66 7.21 -28.69
CA PRO A 537 30.91 8.51 -29.29
C PRO A 537 31.18 9.57 -28.21
N GLU A 538 32.08 10.50 -28.51
CA GLU A 538 32.35 11.64 -27.64
C GLU A 538 31.10 12.52 -27.52
N LEU A 539 30.78 12.95 -26.30
CA LEU A 539 29.65 13.83 -26.04
C LEU A 539 30.13 15.28 -26.06
N GLU A 540 29.55 16.10 -26.93
CA GLU A 540 29.72 17.54 -26.86
C GLU A 540 28.85 18.13 -25.75
N ALA A 541 29.50 18.87 -24.86
CA ALA A 541 28.88 19.50 -23.70
C ALA A 541 29.09 21.01 -23.71
N ILE A 542 28.05 21.75 -23.31
CA ILE A 542 28.13 23.19 -23.06
C ILE A 542 28.31 23.40 -21.57
N ARG A 543 29.40 24.07 -21.19
CA ARG A 543 29.68 24.40 -19.79
C ARG A 543 29.05 25.73 -19.39
N LEU A 544 28.28 25.68 -18.31
CA LEU A 544 27.74 26.84 -17.61
C LEU A 544 28.44 26.96 -16.25
N ARG A 545 29.09 28.09 -16.00
CA ARG A 545 29.67 28.40 -14.68
C ARG A 545 28.70 29.26 -13.90
N VAL A 546 28.08 28.67 -12.87
CA VAL A 546 27.04 29.32 -12.06
C VAL A 546 27.66 29.99 -10.83
N VAL A 547 28.58 29.29 -10.15
CA VAL A 547 29.27 29.77 -8.95
C VAL A 547 30.77 29.65 -9.15
N GLN A 548 31.51 30.72 -8.86
CA GLN A 548 32.97 30.69 -8.83
C GLN A 548 33.46 30.34 -7.42
N TYR A 549 34.05 29.16 -7.28
CA TYR A 549 34.80 28.80 -6.08
C TYR A 549 36.25 29.28 -6.26
N GLY A 550 36.75 30.12 -5.35
CA GLY A 550 38.11 30.65 -5.44
C GLY A 550 39.19 29.56 -5.45
N THR A 551 40.32 29.81 -6.12
CA THR A 551 41.53 28.97 -6.10
C THR A 551 42.28 29.17 -4.78
N ALA A 552 41.67 28.79 -3.67
CA ALA A 552 42.35 28.61 -2.39
C ALA A 552 41.59 27.54 -1.61
N GLY A 553 42.33 26.63 -0.99
CA GLY A 553 41.78 25.58 -0.14
C GLY A 553 40.87 26.14 0.97
N THR A 554 40.04 25.24 1.50
CA THR A 554 39.25 25.42 2.73
C THR A 554 38.20 26.54 2.69
N ALA A 555 37.02 26.21 2.15
CA ALA A 555 35.77 26.80 2.62
C ALA A 555 34.67 25.74 2.45
N GLY A 556 34.45 24.98 3.53
CA GLY A 556 33.60 23.79 3.60
C GLY A 556 34.39 22.52 3.91
N ILE A 557 35.01 22.44 5.09
CA ILE A 557 35.31 21.16 5.75
C ILE A 557 34.10 20.81 6.62
#